data_AF-A0A954NVX4-F1
#
_entry.id   AF-A0A954NVX4-F1
#
_cell.length_a   1.000
_cell.length_b   1.000
_cell.length_c   1.000
_cell.angle_alpha   90.00
_cell.angle_beta   90.00
_cell.angle_gamma   90.00
#
_symmetry.space_group_name_H-M   'P 1'
#
loop_
_entity.id
_entity.type
_entity.pdbx_description
1 polymer ?
#
loop_
_entity_poly.entity_id
_entity_poly.type
_entity_poly.pdbx_seq_one_letter_code
_entity_poly.pdbx_strand_id
1 'polypeptide(L)'
;MGWTFQSGSTRKSLIDERTRPWERETNGGTIKTTCLAHCFRGGRFSGVLWAVWERIIEQNGQPTELTQRWITCDLIRCHAGDWGYKDMSEACGPFYYSCPMKYLDLVPLERYGGNAEWRQHVRDHHARQREKRQRKRSQLAS
;
A
#
# COMPACT_ATOMS: atom_id res chain seq x y z
N MET A 1 16.08 3.07 -7.59
CA MET A 1 14.99 2.10 -7.39
C MET A 1 14.53 1.59 -8.76
N GLY A 2 15.05 0.43 -9.17
CA GLY A 2 14.72 -0.24 -10.43
C GLY A 2 13.49 -1.16 -10.31
N TRP A 3 13.21 -1.94 -11.34
CA TRP A 3 12.24 -3.03 -11.27
C TRP A 3 12.92 -4.32 -10.82
N THR A 4 12.26 -5.06 -9.94
CA THR A 4 12.68 -6.41 -9.53
C THR A 4 11.71 -7.41 -10.14
N PHE A 5 12.20 -8.30 -10.98
CA PHE A 5 11.43 -9.41 -11.57
C PHE A 5 11.87 -10.72 -10.96
N GLN A 6 10.90 -11.60 -10.71
CA GLN A 6 11.16 -12.93 -10.21
C GLN A 6 10.69 -13.94 -11.24
N SER A 7 11.62 -14.77 -11.71
CA SER A 7 11.36 -15.79 -12.72
C SER A 7 10.29 -16.77 -12.21
N GLY A 8 9.28 -17.04 -13.05
CA GLY A 8 8.19 -17.96 -12.73
C GLY A 8 7.21 -17.45 -11.67
N SER A 9 7.33 -16.19 -11.25
CA SER A 9 6.39 -15.60 -10.30
C SER A 9 5.03 -15.33 -10.96
N THR A 10 3.96 -15.56 -10.20
CA THR A 10 2.61 -15.13 -10.57
C THR A 10 2.29 -13.82 -9.86
N ARG A 11 1.30 -13.06 -10.37
CA ARG A 11 0.79 -11.89 -9.64
C ARG A 11 0.40 -12.24 -8.20
N LYS A 12 -0.22 -13.42 -8.00
CA LYS A 12 -0.68 -13.85 -6.69
C LYS A 12 0.50 -14.10 -5.75
N SER A 13 1.46 -14.93 -6.15
CA SER A 13 2.64 -15.23 -5.34
C SER A 13 3.46 -13.98 -5.03
N LEU A 14 3.57 -13.06 -5.99
CA LEU A 14 4.24 -11.78 -5.78
C LEU A 14 3.49 -10.91 -4.75
N ILE A 15 2.16 -10.81 -4.83
CA ILE A 15 1.37 -10.08 -3.82
C ILE A 15 1.55 -10.73 -2.45
N ASP A 16 1.40 -12.07 -2.37
CA ASP A 16 1.51 -12.81 -1.11
C ASP A 16 2.88 -12.60 -0.45
N GLU A 17 3.97 -12.64 -1.24
CA GLU A 17 5.33 -12.33 -0.78
C GLU A 17 5.44 -10.88 -0.31
N ARG A 18 4.99 -9.92 -1.12
CA ARG A 18 5.09 -8.49 -0.81
C ARG A 18 4.27 -8.08 0.39
N THR A 19 3.25 -8.84 0.77
CA THR A 19 2.41 -8.57 1.95
C THR A 19 2.67 -9.52 3.10
N ARG A 20 3.71 -10.36 3.01
CA ARG A 20 4.06 -11.32 4.04
C ARG A 20 4.57 -10.58 5.29
N PRO A 21 3.98 -10.82 6.48
CA PRO A 21 4.52 -10.29 7.71
C PRO A 21 5.90 -10.88 7.98
N TRP A 22 6.75 -10.12 8.67
CA TRP A 22 8.10 -10.55 9.00
C TRP A 22 8.53 -9.99 10.36
N GLU A 23 9.45 -10.71 10.98
CA GLU A 23 10.09 -10.31 12.22
C GLU A 23 11.60 -10.37 12.08
N ARG A 24 12.30 -9.50 12.80
CA ARG A 24 13.77 -9.49 12.86
C ARG A 24 14.22 -9.23 14.29
N GLU A 25 15.14 -10.05 14.76
CA GLU A 25 15.84 -9.80 16.00
C GLU A 25 16.93 -8.74 15.76
N THR A 26 17.09 -7.84 16.72
CA THR A 26 18.14 -6.82 16.78
C THR A 26 18.74 -6.88 18.19
N ASN A 27 19.98 -6.43 18.38
CA ASN A 27 20.67 -6.49 19.68
C ASN A 27 19.79 -5.91 20.82
N GLY A 28 19.15 -6.78 21.60
CA GLY A 28 18.27 -6.42 22.73
C GLY A 28 16.78 -6.24 22.43
N GLY A 29 16.30 -6.54 21.21
CA GLY A 29 14.88 -6.38 20.87
C GLY A 29 14.41 -7.09 19.60
N THR A 30 13.10 -7.20 19.42
CA THR A 30 12.45 -7.83 18.26
C THR A 30 11.61 -6.80 17.51
N ILE A 31 11.82 -6.67 16.21
CA ILE A 31 11.00 -5.82 15.34
C ILE A 31 9.99 -6.71 14.63
N LYS A 32 8.71 -6.55 14.94
CA LYS A 32 7.60 -7.23 14.27
C LYS A 32 6.93 -6.28 13.29
N THR A 33 6.86 -6.66 12.03
CA THR A 33 6.20 -5.89 10.97
C THR A 33 5.06 -6.70 10.36
N THR A 34 3.83 -6.21 10.52
CA THR A 34 2.60 -6.89 10.10
C THR A 34 1.86 -6.11 9.02
N CYS A 35 1.25 -6.83 8.07
CA CYS A 35 0.39 -6.22 7.07
C CYS A 35 -1.05 -6.17 7.62
N LEU A 36 -1.56 -4.98 7.89
CA LEU A 36 -2.91 -4.78 8.43
C LEU A 36 -3.99 -4.89 7.34
N ALA A 37 -3.67 -4.42 6.15
CA ALA A 37 -4.55 -4.49 5.00
C ALA A 37 -3.76 -4.32 3.70
N HIS A 38 -4.18 -4.99 2.64
CA HIS A 38 -3.62 -4.75 1.30
C HIS A 38 -4.69 -4.90 0.22
N CYS A 39 -4.45 -4.28 -0.93
CA CYS A 39 -5.25 -4.49 -2.13
C CYS A 39 -4.47 -4.17 -3.40
N PHE A 40 -4.74 -4.92 -4.46
CA PHE A 40 -4.25 -4.63 -5.79
C PHE A 40 -5.29 -3.82 -6.56
N ARG A 41 -4.86 -2.70 -7.15
CA ARG A 41 -5.66 -1.82 -8.02
C ARG A 41 -4.99 -1.69 -9.38
N GLY A 42 -5.58 -2.29 -10.40
CA GLY A 42 -5.03 -2.23 -11.76
C GLY A 42 -5.73 -3.17 -12.73
N GLY A 43 -5.10 -3.36 -13.88
CA GLY A 43 -5.57 -4.23 -14.94
C GLY A 43 -4.95 -5.64 -14.88
N ARG A 44 -5.02 -6.33 -16.01
CA ARG A 44 -4.54 -7.72 -16.15
C ARG A 44 -3.02 -7.87 -16.03
N PHE A 45 -2.25 -6.88 -16.50
CA PHE A 45 -0.79 -6.97 -16.62
C PHE A 45 -0.02 -5.92 -15.83
N SER A 46 -0.71 -4.98 -15.18
CA SER A 46 -0.07 -3.98 -14.33
C SER A 46 -1.06 -3.35 -13.37
N GLY A 47 -0.55 -2.80 -12.28
CA GLY A 47 -1.34 -2.10 -11.28
C GLY A 47 -0.49 -1.64 -10.11
N VAL A 48 -1.17 -1.21 -9.06
CA VAL A 48 -0.57 -0.78 -7.81
C VAL A 48 -1.05 -1.71 -6.70
N LEU A 49 -0.11 -2.30 -5.96
CA LEU A 49 -0.37 -2.95 -4.69
C LEU A 49 -0.22 -1.91 -3.58
N TRP A 50 -1.35 -1.59 -2.96
CA TRP A 50 -1.40 -0.78 -1.75
C TRP A 50 -1.38 -1.70 -0.55
N ALA A 51 -0.56 -1.38 0.46
CA ALA A 51 -0.59 -2.07 1.73
C ALA A 51 -0.43 -1.09 2.90
N VAL A 52 -1.06 -1.41 4.02
CA VAL A 52 -0.89 -0.74 5.30
C VAL A 52 -0.05 -1.66 6.18
N TRP A 53 1.05 -1.12 6.67
CA TRP A 53 1.96 -1.83 7.54
C TRP A 53 1.91 -1.25 8.94
N GLU A 54 2.09 -2.13 9.92
CA GLU A 54 2.36 -1.79 11.30
C GLU A 54 3.70 -2.37 11.72
N ARG A 55 4.48 -1.60 12.46
CA ARG A 55 5.72 -2.05 13.09
C ARG A 55 5.64 -1.80 14.57
N ILE A 56 5.94 -2.85 15.32
CA ILE A 56 6.11 -2.83 16.76
C ILE A 56 7.54 -3.23 17.06
N ILE A 57 8.21 -2.44 17.90
CA ILE A 57 9.54 -2.74 18.41
C ILE A 57 9.35 -3.25 19.82
N GLU A 58 9.80 -4.46 20.10
CA GLU A 58 9.84 -5.07 21.43
C GLU A 58 11.27 -4.95 21.97
N GLN A 59 11.44 -4.52 23.21
CA GLN A 59 12.72 -4.53 23.92
C GLN A 59 12.56 -5.34 25.20
N ASN A 60 13.48 -6.27 25.47
CA ASN A 60 13.42 -7.17 26.63
C ASN A 60 12.07 -7.91 26.78
N GLY A 61 11.43 -8.29 25.66
CA GLY A 61 10.14 -8.99 25.65
C GLY A 61 8.91 -8.12 25.93
N GLN A 62 9.06 -6.79 26.01
CA GLN A 62 7.94 -5.86 26.16
C GLN A 62 7.80 -4.97 24.92
N PRO A 63 6.58 -4.75 24.37
CA PRO A 63 6.35 -3.78 23.32
C PRO A 63 6.72 -2.38 23.79
N THR A 64 7.55 -1.69 23.01
CA THR A 64 7.75 -0.25 23.21
C THR A 64 6.50 0.51 22.75
N GLU A 65 6.27 1.69 23.31
CA GLU A 65 5.15 2.56 22.90
C GLU A 65 5.26 3.07 21.46
N LEU A 66 6.42 2.87 20.82
CA LEU A 66 6.73 3.31 19.46
C LEU A 66 6.14 2.34 18.41
N THR A 67 4.82 2.36 18.27
CA THR A 67 4.14 1.72 17.13
C THR A 67 4.21 2.65 15.92
N GLN A 68 4.75 2.16 14.80
CA GLN A 68 4.76 2.88 13.53
C GLN A 68 3.73 2.28 12.59
N ARG A 69 3.04 3.11 11.81
CA ARG A 69 2.22 2.66 10.68
C ARG A 69 2.52 3.48 9.45
N TRP A 70 2.47 2.85 8.28
CA TRP A 70 2.67 3.54 7.01
C TRP A 70 1.94 2.84 5.87
N ILE A 71 1.74 3.57 4.78
CA ILE A 71 1.16 3.06 3.53
C ILE A 71 2.28 2.84 2.53
N THR A 72 2.31 1.66 1.89
CA THR A 72 3.21 1.37 0.77
C THR A 72 2.48 1.38 -0.56
N CYS A 73 3.22 1.70 -1.62
CA CYS A 73 2.75 1.76 -3.00
C CYS A 73 3.71 0.93 -3.87
N ASP A 74 3.45 -0.36 -4.04
CA ASP A 74 4.28 -1.19 -4.92
C ASP A 74 3.67 -1.19 -6.32
N LEU A 75 4.42 -0.68 -7.31
CA LEU A 75 4.01 -0.83 -8.70
C LEU A 75 4.27 -2.28 -9.10
N ILE A 76 3.25 -2.97 -9.60
CA ILE A 76 3.34 -4.34 -10.04
C ILE A 76 3.12 -4.39 -11.55
N ARG A 77 3.95 -5.14 -12.27
CA ARG A 77 3.85 -5.32 -13.73
C ARG A 77 4.26 -6.73 -14.14
N CYS A 78 3.60 -7.25 -15.16
CA CYS A 78 4.03 -8.43 -15.90
C CYS A 78 4.89 -8.00 -17.11
N HIS A 79 6.07 -8.59 -17.26
CA HIS A 79 6.95 -8.38 -18.39
C HIS A 79 7.50 -9.74 -18.86
N ALA A 80 7.36 -10.04 -20.15
CA ALA A 80 7.79 -11.31 -20.75
C ALA A 80 7.28 -12.59 -20.02
N GLY A 81 6.11 -12.50 -19.37
CA GLY A 81 5.52 -13.61 -18.61
C GLY A 81 5.85 -13.59 -17.11
N ASP A 82 6.90 -12.88 -16.71
CA ASP A 82 7.30 -12.77 -15.31
C ASP A 82 6.65 -11.56 -14.64
N TRP A 83 6.27 -11.72 -13.38
CA TRP A 83 5.79 -10.61 -12.56
C TRP A 83 6.95 -9.96 -11.81
N GLY A 84 6.87 -8.64 -11.71
CA GLY A 84 7.84 -7.85 -10.99
C GLY A 84 7.19 -6.68 -10.27
N TYR A 85 7.95 -6.13 -9.33
CA TYR A 85 7.54 -4.99 -8.55
C TYR A 85 8.58 -3.87 -8.57
N LYS A 86 8.12 -2.67 -8.25
CA LYS A 86 8.95 -1.52 -7.93
C LYS A 86 8.35 -0.80 -6.74
N ASP A 87 9.11 -0.77 -5.66
CA ASP A 87 8.75 -0.16 -4.39
C ASP A 87 8.69 1.35 -4.58
N MET A 88 7.55 1.94 -4.22
CA MET A 88 7.40 3.38 -4.08
C MET A 88 6.84 3.66 -2.69
N SER A 89 7.41 4.64 -2.00
CA SER A 89 6.87 5.12 -0.74
C SER A 89 5.93 6.29 -0.97
N GLU A 90 5.02 6.52 -0.01
CA GLU A 90 4.18 7.72 0.06
C GLU A 90 5.03 9.02 0.02
N ALA A 91 6.24 8.97 0.58
CA ALA A 91 7.17 10.10 0.59
C ALA A 91 7.64 10.53 -0.80
N CYS A 92 7.57 9.66 -1.81
CA CYS A 92 7.92 9.99 -3.18
C CYS A 92 6.79 10.70 -3.96
N GLY A 93 5.62 10.93 -3.33
CA GLY A 93 4.47 11.55 -3.99
C GLY A 93 4.04 10.80 -5.25
N PRO A 94 3.73 9.48 -5.17
CA PRO A 94 3.36 8.73 -6.35
C PRO A 94 2.15 9.39 -7.03
N PHE A 95 2.21 9.62 -8.35
CA PHE A 95 1.08 10.09 -9.18
C PHE A 95 -0.07 9.05 -9.27
N TYR A 96 -0.18 8.16 -8.29
CA TYR A 96 -1.20 7.14 -8.14
C TYR A 96 -2.08 7.50 -6.95
N TYR A 97 -3.36 7.74 -7.23
CA TYR A 97 -4.35 8.21 -6.25
C TYR A 97 -5.44 7.17 -5.97
N SER A 98 -5.23 5.92 -6.41
CA SER A 98 -6.18 4.81 -6.28
C SER A 98 -6.19 4.14 -4.90
N CYS A 99 -5.34 4.61 -3.98
CA CYS A 99 -5.25 4.11 -2.61
C CYS A 99 -6.63 4.11 -1.93
N PRO A 100 -7.08 3.03 -1.29
CA PRO A 100 -8.36 3.01 -0.58
C PRO A 100 -8.44 4.07 0.52
N MET A 101 -9.54 4.81 0.58
CA MET A 101 -9.81 5.81 1.62
C MET A 101 -9.63 5.26 3.04
N LYS A 102 -10.13 4.03 3.29
CA LYS A 102 -9.98 3.35 4.59
C LYS A 102 -8.53 3.16 5.06
N TYR A 103 -7.55 3.19 4.16
CA TYR A 103 -6.14 3.08 4.55
C TYR A 103 -5.62 4.39 5.15
N LEU A 104 -6.17 5.54 4.71
CA LEU A 104 -5.85 6.83 5.32
C LEU A 104 -6.33 6.89 6.78
N ASP A 105 -7.47 6.25 7.07
CA ASP A 105 -8.03 6.17 8.44
C ASP A 105 -7.20 5.23 9.35
N LEU A 106 -6.58 4.19 8.77
CA LEU A 106 -5.71 3.26 9.51
C LEU A 106 -4.36 3.88 9.89
N VAL A 107 -3.95 4.95 9.19
CA VAL A 107 -2.68 5.64 9.37
C VAL A 107 -2.94 7.15 9.53
N PRO A 108 -3.60 7.67 10.59
CA PRO A 108 -3.84 9.10 10.74
C PRO A 108 -2.55 9.94 10.69
N LEU A 109 -2.58 11.08 9.99
CA LEU A 109 -1.40 11.94 9.78
C LEU A 109 -0.85 12.47 11.12
N GLU A 110 -1.75 12.80 12.04
CA GLU A 110 -1.45 13.39 13.34
C GLU A 110 -0.66 12.43 14.23
N ARG A 111 -0.85 11.11 14.03
CA ARG A 111 -0.23 10.07 14.82
C ARG A 111 0.99 9.45 14.15
N TYR A 112 0.91 9.16 12.85
CA TYR A 112 1.92 8.37 12.15
C TYR A 112 2.67 9.15 11.06
N GLY A 113 2.28 10.41 10.80
CA GLY A 113 2.81 11.20 9.70
C GLY A 113 2.38 10.70 8.33
N GLY A 114 3.10 11.15 7.30
CA GLY A 114 2.82 10.85 5.90
C GLY A 114 2.91 12.10 5.01
N ASN A 115 2.42 11.99 3.78
CA ASN A 115 2.37 13.09 2.82
C ASN A 115 0.94 13.64 2.75
N ALA A 116 0.70 14.77 3.43
CA ALA A 116 -0.61 15.39 3.51
C ALA A 116 -1.19 15.77 2.13
N GLU A 117 -0.34 16.32 1.25
CA GLU A 117 -0.72 16.73 -0.11
C GLU A 117 -1.17 15.52 -0.96
N TRP A 118 -0.37 14.45 -0.97
CA TRP A 118 -0.73 13.22 -1.67
C TRP A 118 -2.05 12.63 -1.16
N ARG A 119 -2.26 12.62 0.15
CA ARG A 119 -3.52 12.13 0.73
C ARG A 119 -4.70 13.01 0.35
N GLN A 120 -4.52 14.32 0.20
CA GLN A 120 -5.58 15.18 -0.33
C GLN A 120 -5.93 14.79 -1.77
N HIS A 121 -4.92 14.56 -2.63
CA HIS A 121 -5.17 14.09 -3.99
C HIS A 121 -5.86 12.71 -4.06
N VAL A 122 -5.59 11.81 -3.13
CA VAL A 122 -6.35 10.55 -2.99
C VAL A 122 -7.82 10.85 -2.72
N ARG A 123 -8.13 11.75 -1.79
CA ARG A 123 -9.51 12.15 -1.48
C ARG A 123 -10.21 12.73 -2.71
N ASP A 124 -9.57 13.66 -3.39
CA ASP A 124 -10.10 14.32 -4.59
C ASP A 124 -10.32 13.33 -5.74
N HIS A 125 -9.43 12.34 -5.88
CA HIS A 125 -9.59 11.26 -6.85
C HIS A 125 -10.86 10.46 -6.56
N HIS A 126 -11.07 10.01 -5.33
CA HIS A 126 -12.27 9.24 -4.97
C HIS A 126 -13.56 10.05 -5.08
N ALA A 127 -13.53 11.33 -4.70
CA ALA A 127 -14.67 12.24 -4.87
C ALA A 127 -15.08 12.32 -6.36
N ARG A 128 -14.12 12.59 -7.26
CA ARG A 128 -14.35 12.63 -8.71
C ARG A 128 -14.87 11.29 -9.26
N GLN A 129 -14.36 10.16 -8.77
CA GLN A 129 -14.84 8.84 -9.21
C GLN A 129 -16.28 8.57 -8.75
N ARG A 130 -16.64 8.98 -7.52
CA ARG A 130 -18.01 8.88 -7.00
C ARG A 130 -18.98 9.71 -7.83
N GLU A 131 -18.64 10.95 -8.13
CA GLU A 131 -19.46 11.83 -8.98
C GLU A 131 -19.66 11.23 -10.38
N LYS A 132 -18.61 10.73 -11.03
CA LYS A 132 -18.70 10.07 -12.34
C LYS A 132 -19.67 8.88 -12.31
N ARG A 133 -19.60 8.04 -11.27
CA ARG A 133 -20.50 6.89 -11.09
C ARG A 133 -21.95 7.34 -10.89
N GLN A 134 -22.18 8.39 -10.10
CA GLN A 134 -23.51 8.94 -9.87
C GLN A 134 -24.12 9.49 -11.16
N ARG A 135 -23.37 10.31 -11.91
CA ARG A 135 -23.82 10.84 -13.21
C ARG A 135 -24.22 9.73 -14.17
N LYS A 136 -23.39 8.69 -14.31
CA LYS A 136 -23.70 7.54 -15.17
C LYS A 136 -24.96 6.81 -14.72
N ARG A 137 -25.16 6.64 -13.41
CA ARG A 137 -26.36 5.99 -12.87
C ARG A 137 -27.62 6.82 -13.15
N SER A 138 -27.56 8.13 -13.01
CA SER A 138 -28.68 9.03 -13.34
C SER A 138 -29.03 8.99 -14.82
N GLN A 139 -28.04 8.92 -15.71
CA GLN A 139 -28.25 8.79 -17.16
C GLN A 139 -28.87 7.46 -17.59
N LEU A 140 -28.57 6.36 -16.88
CA LEU A 140 -29.15 5.04 -17.15
C LEU A 140 -30.57 4.87 -16.58
N ALA A 141 -30.98 5.76 -15.67
CA ALA A 141 -32.29 5.74 -15.03
C ALA A 141 -33.28 6.75 -15.65
N SER A 142 -32.85 7.50 -16.67
CA SER A 142 -33.67 8.39 -17.50
C SER A 142 -33.93 7.72 -18.84
#